data_AF-A0A973H297-F1
#
_entry.id   AF-A0A973H297-F1
#
_cell.length_a   1.000
_cell.length_b   1.000
_cell.length_c   1.000
_cell.angle_alpha   90.00
_cell.angle_beta   90.00
_cell.angle_gamma   90.00
#
_symmetry.space_group_name_H-M   'P 1'
#
loop_
_entity.id
_entity.type
_entity.pdbx_description
1 polymer ?
#
loop_
_entity_poly.entity_id
_entity_poly.type
_entity_poly.pdbx_seq_one_letter_code
_entity_poly.pdbx_strand_id
1 'polypeptide(L)'
;GILPDESQTPRKTAARFVRLGHLDEAAAASVHRVAEAVEQVLYAPRPRPTAGLAEDVRRAIAGLRGTAPRSSQLRAALAPRSTVRVVWAVSEWWSGITARVAAARPSLRKPSGQQS
;
A
#
# COMPACT_ATOMS: atom_id res chain seq x y z
N GLY A 1 -4.90 -10.91 -8.69
CA GLY A 1 -4.62 -9.68 -7.94
C GLY A 1 -5.92 -9.02 -7.55
N ILE A 2 -5.93 -8.12 -6.57
CA ILE A 2 -7.12 -7.36 -6.18
C ILE A 2 -7.20 -6.12 -7.08
N LEU A 3 -8.25 -6.02 -7.93
CA LEU A 3 -8.41 -4.90 -8.85
C LEU A 3 -8.71 -3.59 -8.10
N PRO A 4 -8.11 -2.45 -8.48
CA PRO A 4 -8.46 -1.15 -7.91
C PRO A 4 -9.90 -0.77 -8.26
N ASP A 5 -10.55 -0.06 -7.35
CA ASP A 5 -11.91 0.46 -7.50
C ASP A 5 -11.89 1.93 -7.06
N GLU A 6 -12.03 2.83 -8.03
CA GLU A 6 -11.91 4.27 -7.82
C GLU A 6 -13.09 4.87 -7.03
N SER A 7 -14.19 4.13 -6.89
CA SER A 7 -15.33 4.54 -6.07
C SER A 7 -15.11 4.31 -4.57
N GLN A 8 -14.08 3.55 -4.20
CA GLN A 8 -13.83 3.17 -2.80
C GLN A 8 -12.89 4.14 -2.10
N THR A 9 -13.28 4.50 -0.87
CA THR A 9 -12.39 5.22 0.04
C THR A 9 -11.21 4.33 0.47
N PRO A 10 -10.07 4.91 0.87
CA PRO A 10 -8.92 4.14 1.36
C PRO A 10 -9.29 3.10 2.43
N ARG A 11 -10.17 3.44 3.38
CA ARG A 11 -10.67 2.52 4.41
C ARG A 11 -11.50 1.36 3.85
N LYS A 12 -12.36 1.60 2.86
CA LYS A 12 -13.13 0.53 2.19
C LYS A 12 -12.22 -0.42 1.41
N THR A 13 -11.23 0.13 0.72
CA THR A 13 -10.19 -0.64 0.03
C THR A 13 -9.37 -1.49 1.00
N ALA A 14 -9.00 -0.94 2.16
CA ALA A 14 -8.34 -1.70 3.23
C ALA A 14 -9.17 -2.89 3.72
N ALA A 15 -10.45 -2.68 4.02
CA ALA A 15 -11.35 -3.77 4.44
C ALA A 15 -11.47 -4.86 3.35
N ARG A 16 -11.42 -4.47 2.07
CA ARG A 16 -11.41 -5.41 0.95
C ARG A 16 -10.09 -6.18 0.85
N PHE A 17 -8.94 -5.56 1.11
CA PHE A 17 -7.65 -6.25 1.18
C PHE A 17 -7.56 -7.26 2.30
N VAL A 18 -8.05 -6.93 3.50
CA VAL A 18 -8.10 -7.87 4.62
C VAL A 18 -8.95 -9.10 4.26
N ARG A 19 -10.13 -8.86 3.69
CA ARG A 19 -11.07 -9.92 3.32
C ARG A 19 -10.56 -10.81 2.19
N LEU A 20 -10.12 -10.23 1.08
CA LEU A 20 -9.67 -10.97 -0.11
C LEU A 20 -8.28 -11.55 0.07
N GLY A 21 -7.44 -10.88 0.85
CA GLY A 21 -6.08 -11.30 1.15
C GLY A 21 -5.99 -12.25 2.33
N HIS A 22 -7.10 -12.58 3.02
CA HIS A 22 -7.10 -13.41 4.23
C HIS A 22 -5.97 -13.05 5.21
N LEU A 23 -5.82 -11.75 5.44
CA LEU A 23 -4.71 -11.23 6.23
C LEU A 23 -4.87 -11.62 7.70
N ASP A 24 -3.76 -11.98 8.33
CA ASP A 24 -3.71 -12.08 9.79
C ASP A 24 -3.98 -10.71 10.44
N GLU A 25 -4.28 -10.74 11.74
CA GLU A 25 -4.67 -9.55 12.50
C GLU A 25 -3.61 -8.44 12.44
N ALA A 26 -2.32 -8.80 12.48
CA ALA A 26 -1.23 -7.84 12.47
C ALA A 26 -1.09 -7.15 11.10
N ALA A 27 -1.18 -7.92 10.01
CA ALA A 27 -1.18 -7.41 8.65
C ALA A 27 -2.44 -6.59 8.36
N ALA A 28 -3.61 -7.02 8.86
CA ALA A 28 -4.85 -6.28 8.75
C ALA A 28 -4.78 -4.92 9.45
N ALA A 29 -4.26 -4.88 10.68
CA ALA A 29 -4.06 -3.64 11.43
C ALA A 29 -3.10 -2.68 10.70
N SER A 30 -2.01 -3.21 10.13
CA SER A 30 -1.09 -2.41 9.31
C SER A 30 -1.76 -1.84 8.05
N VAL A 31 -2.61 -2.61 7.36
CA VAL A 31 -3.37 -2.12 6.19
C VAL A 31 -4.34 -1.01 6.59
N HIS A 32 -5.04 -1.13 7.72
CA HIS A 32 -5.94 -0.08 8.20
C HIS A 32 -5.21 1.20 8.59
N ARG A 33 -4.05 1.11 9.27
CA ARG A 33 -3.21 2.28 9.59
C ARG A 33 -2.69 2.99 8.35
N VAL A 34 -2.33 2.24 7.31
CA VAL A 34 -1.93 2.81 6.02
C VAL A 34 -3.10 3.54 5.37
N ALA A 35 -4.29 2.93 5.33
CA ALA A 35 -5.47 3.58 4.77
C ALA A 35 -5.86 4.86 5.52
N GLU A 36 -5.73 4.88 6.85
CA GLU A 36 -5.95 6.08 7.64
C GLU A 36 -4.93 7.18 7.29
N ALA A 37 -3.65 6.85 7.18
CA ALA A 37 -2.62 7.81 6.78
C ALA A 37 -2.88 8.39 5.38
N VAL A 38 -3.33 7.56 4.44
CA VAL A 38 -3.73 8.02 3.09
C VAL A 38 -4.94 8.94 3.17
N GLU A 39 -5.97 8.57 3.94
CA GLU A 39 -7.16 9.41 4.12
C GLU A 39 -6.81 10.76 4.76
N GLN A 40 -5.88 10.80 5.72
CA GLN A 40 -5.37 12.05 6.30
C GLN A 40 -4.68 12.92 5.24
N VAL A 41 -3.86 12.35 4.36
CA VAL A 41 -3.20 13.11 3.29
C VAL A 41 -4.22 13.63 2.27
N LEU A 42 -5.27 12.85 1.97
CA LEU A 42 -6.27 13.22 0.97
C LEU A 42 -7.26 14.27 1.47
N TYR A 43 -7.67 14.19 2.73
CA TYR A 43 -8.79 14.98 3.23
C TYR A 43 -8.44 15.91 4.39
N ALA A 44 -7.31 15.71 5.09
CA ALA A 44 -6.95 16.59 6.21
C ALA A 44 -6.20 17.84 5.70
N PRO A 45 -6.62 19.05 6.09
CA PRO A 45 -5.91 20.29 5.76
C PRO A 45 -4.47 20.33 6.31
N ARG A 46 -4.20 19.57 7.38
CA ARG A 46 -2.88 19.41 7.98
C ARG A 46 -2.65 17.93 8.30
N PRO A 47 -2.02 17.16 7.38
CA PRO A 47 -1.77 15.75 7.62
C PRO A 47 -0.78 15.57 8.77
N ARG A 48 -1.07 14.62 9.67
CA ARG A 48 -0.17 14.28 10.78
C ARG A 48 0.81 13.19 10.36
N PRO A 49 2.11 13.33 10.63
CA PRO A 49 3.08 12.28 10.34
C PRO A 49 2.86 11.07 11.26
N THR A 50 2.51 9.94 10.67
CA THR A 50 2.39 8.66 11.39
C THR A 50 3.76 7.97 11.43
N ALA A 51 4.38 7.91 12.61
CA ALA A 51 5.61 7.16 12.82
C ALA A 51 5.38 5.66 12.49
N GLY A 52 6.38 5.01 11.90
CA GLY A 52 6.30 3.56 11.59
C GLY A 52 5.49 3.19 10.35
N LEU A 53 4.95 4.16 9.59
CA LEU A 53 4.17 3.88 8.37
C LEU A 53 4.92 3.01 7.34
N ALA A 54 6.23 3.18 7.20
CA ALA A 54 7.05 2.36 6.31
C ALA A 54 7.09 0.88 6.74
N GLU A 55 7.08 0.62 8.04
CA GLU A 55 7.02 -0.73 8.59
C GLU A 55 5.63 -1.34 8.41
N ASP A 56 4.58 -0.54 8.58
CA ASP A 56 3.21 -0.97 8.31
C ASP A 56 3.00 -1.34 6.84
N VAL A 57 3.57 -0.56 5.91
CA VAL A 57 3.54 -0.89 4.48
C VAL A 57 4.28 -2.21 4.21
N ARG A 58 5.47 -2.41 4.80
CA ARG A 58 6.21 -3.67 4.65
C ARG A 58 5.42 -4.86 5.16
N ARG A 59 4.80 -4.74 6.34
CA ARG A 59 3.98 -5.81 6.95
C ARG A 59 2.73 -6.12 6.13
N ALA A 60 2.05 -5.09 5.62
CA ALA A 60 0.92 -5.26 4.72
C ALA A 60 1.31 -6.01 3.43
N ILE A 61 2.43 -5.63 2.80
CA ILE A 61 2.95 -6.30 1.60
C ILE A 61 3.34 -7.75 1.91
N ALA A 62 4.00 -7.99 3.03
CA ALA A 62 4.40 -9.33 3.46
C ALA A 62 3.18 -10.23 3.69
N GLY A 63 2.14 -9.74 4.38
CA GLY A 63 0.89 -10.46 4.59
C GLY A 63 0.20 -10.80 3.27
N LEU A 64 0.06 -9.82 2.37
CA LEU A 64 -0.55 -10.03 1.04
C LEU A 64 0.24 -11.02 0.15
N ARG A 65 1.57 -11.10 0.32
CA ARG A 65 2.42 -12.08 -0.38
C ARG A 65 2.36 -13.46 0.27
N GLY A 66 2.32 -13.53 1.59
CA GLY A 66 2.24 -14.79 2.34
C GLY A 66 0.93 -15.53 2.08
N THR A 67 -0.15 -14.81 1.82
CA THR A 67 -1.47 -15.37 1.48
C THR A 67 -1.65 -15.67 -0.01
N ALA A 68 -0.56 -15.71 -0.78
CA ALA A 68 -0.56 -16.14 -2.17
C ALA A 68 -0.27 -17.65 -2.46
N PRO A 69 -0.64 -18.66 -1.62
CA PRO A 69 -0.21 -20.05 -1.84
C PRO A 69 -1.03 -20.85 -2.88
N ARG A 70 -1.74 -20.19 -3.82
CA ARG A 70 -2.45 -20.87 -4.95
C ARG A 70 -2.30 -20.15 -6.29
N SER A 71 -1.39 -19.19 -6.39
CA SER A 71 -1.11 -18.46 -7.63
C SER A 71 -0.56 -19.34 -8.76
N SER A 72 0.00 -20.53 -8.45
CA SER A 72 0.34 -21.54 -9.47
C SER A 72 -0.90 -22.13 -10.17
N GLN A 73 -2.00 -22.36 -9.46
CA GLN A 73 -3.27 -22.79 -10.06
C GLN A 73 -3.95 -21.64 -10.81
N LEU A 74 -3.81 -20.40 -10.32
CA LEU A 74 -4.30 -19.22 -11.03
C LEU A 74 -3.44 -18.86 -12.25
N ARG A 75 -2.13 -19.12 -12.30
CA ARG A 75 -1.32 -18.90 -13.52
C ARG A 75 -1.79 -19.78 -14.67
N ALA A 76 -2.22 -21.00 -14.38
CA ALA A 76 -2.84 -21.88 -15.38
C ALA A 76 -4.16 -21.32 -15.92
N ALA A 77 -4.84 -20.42 -15.19
CA ALA A 77 -6.11 -19.81 -15.59
C ALA A 77 -6.02 -18.31 -16.00
N LEU A 78 -5.01 -17.57 -15.54
CA LEU A 78 -4.86 -16.10 -15.65
C LEU A 78 -3.71 -15.65 -16.56
N ALA A 79 -3.08 -16.57 -17.29
CA ALA A 79 -2.22 -16.24 -18.42
C ALA A 79 -2.94 -15.81 -19.72
N PRO A 80 -4.23 -15.37 -19.78
CA PRO A 80 -4.66 -14.53 -20.90
C PRO A 80 -3.90 -13.20 -20.86
N ARG A 81 -3.34 -12.82 -22.02
CA ARG A 81 -2.47 -11.64 -22.26
C ARG A 81 -3.01 -10.30 -21.72
N SER A 82 -4.29 -10.23 -21.38
CA SER A 82 -5.01 -9.07 -20.88
C SER A 82 -4.59 -8.63 -19.47
N THR A 83 -4.23 -9.58 -18.59
CA THR A 83 -3.94 -9.27 -17.17
C THR A 83 -2.56 -8.62 -16.99
N VAL A 84 -1.62 -8.88 -17.90
CA VAL A 84 -0.28 -8.27 -17.90
C VAL A 84 -0.38 -6.75 -18.08
N ARG A 85 -1.26 -6.27 -18.97
CA ARG A 85 -1.45 -4.83 -19.17
C ARG A 85 -2.00 -4.13 -17.93
N VAL A 86 -2.90 -4.79 -17.20
CA VAL A 86 -3.45 -4.28 -15.94
C VAL A 86 -2.37 -4.18 -14.86
N VAL A 87 -1.45 -5.15 -14.79
CA VAL A 87 -0.33 -5.10 -13.85
C VAL A 87 0.62 -3.93 -14.15
N TRP A 88 0.87 -3.62 -15.42
CA TRP A 88 1.68 -2.47 -15.82
C TRP A 88 1.01 -1.13 -15.51
N ALA A 89 -0.28 -0.98 -15.85
CA ALA A 89 -1.05 0.24 -15.53
C ALA A 89 -1.11 0.51 -14.01
N VAL A 90 -1.27 -0.56 -13.23
CA VAL A 90 -1.21 -0.46 -11.76
C VAL A 90 0.19 -0.05 -11.31
N SER A 91 1.27 -0.57 -11.90
CA SER A 91 2.65 -0.21 -11.53
C SER A 91 2.97 1.26 -11.78
N GLU A 92 2.48 1.85 -12.88
CA GLU A 92 2.63 3.28 -13.17
C GLU A 92 1.87 4.15 -12.17
N TRP A 93 0.63 3.77 -11.84
CA TRP A 93 -0.17 4.48 -10.85
C TRP A 93 0.45 4.46 -9.44
N TRP A 94 0.99 3.31 -9.03
CA TRP A 94 1.73 3.18 -7.77
C TRP A 94 2.98 4.05 -7.72
N SER A 95 3.67 4.21 -8.86
CA SER A 95 4.82 5.11 -8.96
C SER A 95 4.41 6.56 -8.68
N GLY A 96 3.27 7.01 -9.20
CA GLY A 96 2.72 8.35 -8.93
C GLY A 96 2.35 8.58 -7.46
N ILE A 97 1.79 7.56 -6.80
CA ILE A 97 1.49 7.61 -5.35
C ILE A 97 2.79 7.66 -4.53
N THR A 98 3.77 6.82 -4.84
CA THR A 98 5.06 6.83 -4.12
C THR A 98 5.80 8.16 -4.30
N ALA A 99 5.73 8.79 -5.47
CA ALA A 99 6.29 10.11 -5.71
C ALA A 99 5.61 11.18 -4.85
N ARG A 100 4.28 11.14 -4.70
CA ARG A 100 3.53 12.06 -3.83
C ARG A 100 3.81 11.82 -2.35
N VAL A 101 3.92 10.56 -1.92
CA VAL A 101 4.31 10.21 -0.55
C VAL A 101 5.74 10.63 -0.27
N ALA A 102 6.65 10.51 -1.24
CA ALA A 102 8.03 10.99 -1.12
C ALA A 102 8.10 12.52 -1.07
N ALA A 103 7.26 13.23 -1.83
CA ALA A 103 7.14 14.69 -1.75
C ALA A 103 6.53 15.17 -0.42
N ALA A 104 5.64 14.36 0.17
CA ALA A 104 5.08 14.59 1.50
C ALA A 104 6.00 14.12 2.64
N ARG A 105 7.15 13.47 2.35
CA ARG A 105 8.16 13.20 3.37
C ARG A 105 8.82 14.53 3.75
N PRO A 106 8.74 14.99 5.01
CA PRO A 106 9.63 16.04 5.46
C PRO A 106 11.05 15.53 5.25
N SER A 107 11.87 16.31 4.55
CA SER A 107 13.29 16.03 4.40
C SER A 107 13.85 15.82 5.80
N LEU A 108 14.24 14.58 6.09
CA LEU A 108 15.05 14.26 7.27
C LEU A 108 16.41 14.91 7.04
N ARG A 109 16.47 16.23 7.24
CA ARG A 109 17.69 17.00 7.35
C ARG A 109 18.31 16.56 8.66
N LYS A 110 19.10 15.49 8.58
CA LYS A 110 19.98 15.02 9.63
C LYS A 110 20.89 16.20 9.99
N PRO A 111 20.82 16.78 11.21
CA PRO A 111 21.90 17.65 11.64
C PRO A 111 23.08 16.73 11.87
N SER A 112 24.02 16.67 10.91
CA SER A 112 25.34 16.12 11.16
C SER A 112 25.94 16.94 12.29
N GLY A 113 26.23 16.26 13.40
CA GLY A 113 26.71 16.87 14.63
C GLY A 113 27.90 17.78 14.40
N GLN A 114 27.93 18.83 15.21
CA GLN A 114 29.14 19.54 15.58
C GLN A 114 30.25 18.55 15.91
N GLN A 115 31.42 18.69 15.29
CA GLN A 115 32.66 18.32 15.96
C GLN A 115 33.85 19.08 15.38
N SER A 116 34.34 20.02 16.20
CA SER A 116 35.70 20.58 16.34
C SER A 116 35.74 22.10 16.21
#